data_AF-A0A0E0JUH6-F1
#
_entry.id   AF-A0A0E0JUH6-F1
#
_cell.length_a   1.000
_cell.length_b   1.000
_cell.length_c   1.000
_cell.angle_alpha   90.00
_cell.angle_beta   90.00
_cell.angle_gamma   90.00
#
_symmetry.space_group_name_H-M   'P 1'
#
loop_
_entity.id
_entity.type
_entity.pdbx_description
1 polymer ?
#
loop_
_entity_poly.entity_id
_entity_poly.type
_entity_poly.pdbx_seq_one_letter_code
_entity_poly.pdbx_strand_id
1 'polypeptide(L)'
;MATGRSPTNIAVIKYWGKRDEALILPVNDSISVTLDPDHLSATTTVAVSPSFPSDRMWLNGKEISLSGGRFQSCLREIRKRAQNVEDEKKGIRIKKEDWGKLHVHIASYNNFPTAAGLASSAAGLACFVFTLGKLMNVKEDCGELSSIARQGSGSACRSIYGGFVKWCMGKNNDGSDSIAVQLADETHWNDLVIIIAVVSSKQKETSSTSGMRDSVETSPLLQYRAQWAAEAETCNYPIYKCEGVCYKRGKCNACCKQLGFLGGKCNLLRGMLCLCCHEDDDQPPPSSTHLAVHHSGQKHFTSGIFVHDGGAVTAHHINAGEQQEPVVLVFYAGDAEEWMN
;
A
#
# COMPACT_ATOMS: atom_id res chain seq x y z
N MET A 1 -15.92 18.45 19.59
CA MET A 1 -14.73 17.61 19.32
C MET A 1 -15.18 16.32 18.64
N ALA A 2 -14.30 15.71 17.86
CA ALA A 2 -14.50 14.40 17.23
C ALA A 2 -13.22 13.57 17.43
N THR A 3 -13.36 12.24 17.55
CA THR A 3 -12.23 11.31 17.63
C THR A 3 -12.41 10.23 16.58
N GLY A 4 -11.35 9.97 15.82
CA GLY A 4 -11.30 8.92 14.81
C GLY A 4 -10.14 7.98 15.07
N ARG A 5 -10.23 6.78 14.49
CA ARG A 5 -9.18 5.78 14.44
C ARG A 5 -9.02 5.36 12.99
N SER A 6 -7.80 5.32 12.48
CA SER A 6 -7.51 4.90 11.10
C SER A 6 -6.43 3.81 11.12
N PRO A 7 -6.63 2.72 10.37
CA PRO A 7 -5.63 1.68 10.24
C PRO A 7 -4.44 2.13 9.38
N THR A 8 -3.31 1.45 9.54
CA THR A 8 -2.23 1.52 8.56
C THR A 8 -2.50 0.59 7.36
N ASN A 9 -1.75 0.75 6.29
CA ASN A 9 -1.81 -0.13 5.11
C ASN A 9 -0.40 -0.55 4.68
N ILE A 10 -0.30 -1.72 4.03
CA ILE A 10 0.94 -2.20 3.43
C ILE A 10 0.77 -2.38 1.93
N ALA A 11 1.60 -1.71 1.14
CA ALA A 11 1.58 -1.79 -0.31
C ALA A 11 2.11 -3.15 -0.80
N VAL A 12 1.30 -3.83 -1.61
CA VAL A 12 1.67 -5.02 -2.39
C VAL A 12 2.11 -4.64 -3.81
N ILE A 13 1.54 -3.58 -4.38
CA ILE A 13 2.09 -2.86 -5.55
C ILE A 13 2.60 -1.51 -5.08
N LYS A 14 3.91 -1.29 -5.22
CA LYS A 14 4.61 -0.19 -4.53
C LYS A 14 4.41 1.17 -5.19
N TYR A 15 4.09 2.15 -4.35
CA TYR A 15 4.26 3.57 -4.64
C TYR A 15 5.71 3.97 -4.36
N TRP A 16 6.41 4.42 -5.41
CA TRP A 16 7.77 4.95 -5.30
C TRP A 16 8.04 5.92 -6.44
N GLY A 17 8.21 7.20 -6.12
CA GLY A 17 8.41 8.28 -7.08
C GLY A 17 7.16 9.13 -7.28
N LYS A 18 7.37 10.44 -7.47
CA LYS A 18 6.30 11.42 -7.71
C LYS A 18 6.52 12.11 -9.05
N ARG A 19 5.45 12.30 -9.81
CA ARG A 19 5.43 13.17 -10.98
C ARG A 19 5.13 14.63 -10.61
N ASP A 20 4.50 14.86 -9.45
CA ASP A 20 4.27 16.18 -8.88
C ASP A 20 4.48 16.14 -7.36
N GLU A 21 5.43 16.94 -6.87
CA GLU A 21 5.79 17.01 -5.44
C GLU A 21 4.83 17.87 -4.62
N ALA A 22 4.20 18.89 -5.22
CA ALA A 22 3.31 19.81 -4.54
C ALA A 22 1.92 19.18 -4.31
N LEU A 23 1.40 18.50 -5.32
CA LEU A 23 0.12 17.79 -5.27
C LEU A 23 0.26 16.35 -4.80
N ILE A 24 1.50 15.85 -4.66
CA ILE A 24 1.82 14.47 -4.30
C ILE A 24 1.17 13.48 -5.26
N LEU A 25 1.47 13.63 -6.56
CA LEU A 25 0.98 12.76 -7.62
C LEU A 25 2.03 11.69 -7.94
N PRO A 26 1.66 10.40 -7.98
CA PRO A 26 2.64 9.32 -8.11
C PRO A 26 3.00 9.09 -9.59
N VAL A 27 4.12 8.44 -9.85
CA VAL A 27 4.49 8.02 -11.22
C VAL A 27 3.75 6.76 -11.69
N ASN A 28 3.14 6.00 -10.77
CA ASN A 28 2.42 4.77 -11.05
C ASN A 28 1.30 4.51 -10.03
N ASP A 29 0.32 3.68 -10.40
CA ASP A 29 -0.70 3.15 -9.49
C ASP A 29 -0.07 2.31 -8.36
N SER A 30 -0.73 2.24 -7.21
CA SER A 30 -0.30 1.37 -6.12
C SER A 30 -1.49 0.65 -5.48
N ILE A 31 -1.25 -0.54 -4.94
CA ILE A 31 -2.27 -1.36 -4.28
C ILE A 31 -1.73 -1.75 -2.91
N SER A 32 -2.57 -1.64 -1.89
CA SER A 32 -2.25 -2.05 -0.53
C SER A 32 -3.36 -2.89 0.10
N VAL A 33 -2.97 -3.66 1.10
CA VAL A 33 -3.90 -4.25 2.07
C VAL A 33 -3.95 -3.35 3.31
N THR A 34 -5.14 -2.99 3.75
CA THR A 34 -5.39 -2.28 5.01
C THR A 34 -5.29 -3.27 6.17
N LEU A 35 -4.55 -2.91 7.21
CA LEU A 35 -4.36 -3.78 8.38
C LEU A 35 -5.48 -3.61 9.39
N ASP A 36 -5.62 -4.60 10.26
CA ASP A 36 -6.55 -4.53 11.38
C ASP A 36 -6.17 -3.37 12.34
N PRO A 37 -7.07 -2.40 12.57
CA PRO A 37 -6.81 -1.26 13.44
C PRO A 37 -6.57 -1.67 14.90
N ASP A 38 -7.06 -2.83 15.36
CA ASP A 38 -6.86 -3.33 16.72
C ASP A 38 -5.39 -3.59 17.03
N HIS A 39 -4.60 -3.90 15.99
CA HIS A 39 -3.16 -4.06 16.11
C HIS A 39 -2.40 -2.78 15.79
N LEU A 40 -2.66 -2.16 14.62
CA LEU A 40 -1.83 -1.06 14.11
C LEU A 40 -2.70 0.10 13.58
N SER A 41 -2.82 1.15 14.36
CA SER A 41 -3.64 2.32 14.02
C SER A 41 -3.13 3.63 14.59
N ALA A 42 -3.62 4.71 13.99
CA ALA A 42 -3.53 6.07 14.49
C ALA A 42 -4.88 6.49 15.06
N THR A 43 -4.89 7.04 16.27
CA THR A 43 -6.07 7.66 16.89
C THR A 43 -5.86 9.17 16.92
N THR A 44 -6.83 9.93 16.40
CA THR A 44 -6.76 11.38 16.35
C THR A 44 -8.03 11.98 16.93
N THR A 45 -7.87 12.86 17.91
CA THR A 45 -8.93 13.72 18.44
C THR A 45 -8.72 15.14 17.91
N VAL A 46 -9.79 15.72 17.37
CA VAL A 46 -9.83 17.10 16.90
C VAL A 46 -10.91 17.88 17.63
N ALA A 47 -10.57 19.09 18.07
CA ALA A 47 -11.49 20.01 18.70
C ALA A 47 -11.42 21.37 18.01
N VAL A 48 -12.57 22.05 17.98
CA VAL A 48 -12.71 23.44 17.53
C VAL A 48 -13.32 24.23 18.68
N SER A 49 -12.86 25.45 18.88
CA SER A 49 -13.42 26.38 19.87
C SER A 49 -13.14 27.83 19.45
N PRO A 50 -14.07 28.77 19.66
CA PRO A 50 -13.79 30.20 19.53
C PRO A 50 -12.70 30.69 20.49
N SER A 51 -12.44 29.95 21.58
CA SER A 51 -11.41 30.27 22.57
C SER A 51 -10.00 29.82 22.17
N PHE A 52 -9.84 29.09 21.06
CA PHE A 52 -8.52 28.66 20.59
C PHE A 52 -7.86 29.80 19.81
N PRO A 53 -6.64 30.24 20.19
CA PRO A 53 -6.00 31.40 19.58
C PRO A 53 -5.32 31.08 18.24
N SER A 54 -5.03 29.80 17.96
CA SER A 54 -4.35 29.33 16.76
C SER A 54 -4.55 27.83 16.58
N ASP A 55 -4.24 27.33 15.38
CA ASP A 55 -4.22 25.88 15.12
C ASP A 55 -3.00 25.26 15.82
N ARG A 56 -3.21 24.17 16.56
CA ARG A 56 -2.14 23.46 17.30
C ARG A 56 -2.28 21.96 17.15
N MET A 57 -1.14 21.26 17.11
CA MET A 57 -1.12 19.80 16.99
C MET A 57 -0.13 19.16 17.95
N TRP A 58 -0.55 18.07 18.58
CA TRP A 58 0.28 17.20 19.39
C TRP A 58 0.33 15.81 18.75
N LEU A 59 1.54 15.26 18.61
CA LEU A 59 1.78 13.89 18.15
C LEU A 59 2.52 13.14 19.26
N ASN A 60 1.92 12.06 19.76
CA ASN A 60 2.47 11.26 20.87
C ASN A 60 2.86 12.13 22.09
N GLY A 61 2.00 13.09 22.44
CA GLY A 61 2.20 14.00 23.57
C GLY A 61 3.15 15.17 23.34
N LYS A 62 3.88 15.21 22.21
CA LYS A 62 4.76 16.34 21.87
C LYS A 62 4.07 17.29 20.91
N GLU A 63 4.09 18.58 21.22
CA GLU A 63 3.59 19.59 20.31
C GLU A 63 4.48 19.66 19.06
N ILE A 64 3.85 19.66 17.89
CA ILE A 64 4.53 19.80 16.61
C ILE A 64 3.99 21.02 15.89
N SER A 65 4.86 21.68 15.12
CA SER A 65 4.42 22.83 14.35
C SER A 65 3.48 22.42 13.23
N LEU A 66 2.34 23.10 13.16
CA LEU A 66 1.48 23.10 11.97
C LEU A 66 1.95 24.13 10.95
N SER A 67 3.03 24.88 11.13
CA SER A 67 3.46 25.90 10.16
C SER A 67 4.06 25.26 8.89
N GLY A 68 3.49 25.56 7.73
CA GLY A 68 3.99 25.09 6.44
C GLY A 68 3.79 23.59 6.18
N GLY A 69 4.00 23.19 4.93
CA GLY A 69 4.03 21.78 4.53
C GLY A 69 2.69 21.03 4.61
N ARG A 70 2.80 19.72 4.85
CA ARG A 70 1.74 18.73 4.61
C ARG A 70 0.44 18.94 5.41
N PHE A 71 0.55 19.29 6.70
CA PHE A 71 -0.62 19.43 7.56
C PHE A 71 -1.46 20.66 7.20
N GLN A 72 -0.81 21.76 6.81
CA GLN A 72 -1.51 22.96 6.35
C GLN A 72 -2.22 22.74 5.03
N SER A 73 -1.63 21.98 4.11
CA SER A 73 -2.31 21.61 2.88
C SER A 73 -3.61 20.86 3.16
N CYS A 74 -3.56 19.82 3.99
CA CYS A 74 -4.78 19.10 4.38
C CYS A 74 -5.79 19.98 5.12
N LEU A 75 -5.33 20.81 6.07
CA LEU A 75 -6.22 21.66 6.87
C LEU A 75 -6.89 22.75 6.02
N ARG A 76 -6.16 23.34 5.07
CA ARG A 76 -6.70 24.29 4.10
C ARG A 76 -7.76 23.64 3.21
N GLU A 77 -7.45 22.47 2.66
CA GLU A 77 -8.36 21.79 1.74
C GLU A 77 -9.63 21.30 2.44
N ILE A 78 -9.54 20.76 3.66
CA ILE A 78 -10.73 20.31 4.41
C ILE A 78 -11.60 21.50 4.86
N ARG A 79 -11.01 22.64 5.26
CA ARG A 79 -11.74 23.87 5.60
C ARG A 79 -12.56 24.41 4.43
N LYS A 80 -12.03 24.36 3.20
CA LYS A 80 -12.76 24.80 1.99
C LYS A 80 -14.06 24.01 1.77
N ARG A 81 -14.09 22.76 2.25
CA ARG A 81 -15.20 21.81 2.06
C ARG A 81 -16.13 21.72 3.27
N ALA A 82 -15.77 22.38 4.37
CA ALA A 82 -16.55 22.43 5.58
C ALA A 82 -17.97 22.94 5.32
N GLN A 83 -18.92 22.42 6.10
CA GLN A 83 -20.34 22.77 6.00
C GLN A 83 -20.87 23.21 7.36
N ASN A 84 -22.14 23.61 7.40
CA ASN A 84 -22.80 23.95 8.65
C ASN A 84 -22.78 22.76 9.62
N VAL A 85 -22.56 23.04 10.90
CA VAL A 85 -22.64 22.08 12.00
C VAL A 85 -23.60 22.62 13.05
N GLU A 86 -24.55 21.79 13.45
CA GLU A 86 -25.47 22.07 14.54
C GLU A 86 -25.43 20.93 15.56
N ASP A 87 -25.20 21.26 16.82
CA ASP A 87 -25.33 20.36 17.97
C ASP A 87 -26.41 20.95 18.89
N GLU A 88 -27.65 20.52 18.69
CA GLU A 88 -28.82 21.01 19.43
C GLU A 88 -28.69 20.81 20.93
N LYS A 89 -28.10 19.68 21.36
CA LYS A 89 -27.93 19.34 22.78
C LYS A 89 -27.01 20.32 23.49
N LYS A 90 -26.03 20.86 22.78
CA LYS A 90 -25.07 21.84 23.31
C LYS A 90 -25.40 23.28 22.93
N GLY A 91 -26.45 23.50 22.13
CA GLY A 91 -26.80 24.82 21.60
C GLY A 91 -25.71 25.42 20.70
N ILE A 92 -24.90 24.59 20.04
CA ILE A 92 -23.79 25.03 19.19
C ILE A 92 -24.26 25.07 17.74
N ARG A 93 -24.04 26.21 17.08
CA ARG A 93 -24.21 26.35 15.63
C ARG A 93 -22.96 26.99 15.04
N ILE A 94 -22.35 26.32 14.07
CA ILE A 94 -21.19 26.79 13.32
C ILE A 94 -21.61 26.86 11.85
N LYS A 95 -21.58 28.06 11.26
CA LYS A 95 -21.87 28.23 9.84
C LYS A 95 -20.64 27.93 9.00
N LYS A 96 -20.85 27.64 7.72
CA LYS A 96 -19.77 27.40 6.76
C LYS A 96 -18.73 28.52 6.78
N GLU A 97 -19.17 29.78 6.85
CA GLU A 97 -18.28 30.95 6.86
C GLU A 97 -17.41 31.06 8.12
N ASP A 98 -17.82 30.46 9.24
CA ASP A 98 -17.12 30.57 10.53
C ASP A 98 -15.83 29.73 10.56
N TRP A 99 -15.77 28.65 9.77
CA TRP A 99 -14.61 27.74 9.72
C TRP A 99 -13.30 28.40 9.29
N GLY A 100 -13.37 29.52 8.56
CA GLY A 100 -12.19 30.30 8.18
C GLY A 100 -11.57 31.08 9.34
N LYS A 101 -12.32 31.31 10.43
CA LYS A 101 -11.89 32.05 11.62
C LYS A 101 -11.65 31.15 12.82
N LEU A 102 -12.29 29.99 12.85
CA LEU A 102 -12.18 29.04 13.94
C LEU A 102 -10.88 28.23 13.87
N HIS A 103 -10.23 28.13 15.01
CA HIS A 103 -9.00 27.38 15.18
C HIS A 103 -9.25 25.97 15.70
N VAL A 104 -8.38 25.04 15.32
CA VAL A 104 -8.47 23.62 15.71
C VAL A 104 -7.28 23.19 16.55
N HIS A 105 -7.56 22.44 17.61
CA HIS A 105 -6.55 21.70 18.37
C HIS A 105 -6.66 20.22 18.01
N ILE A 106 -5.54 19.61 17.63
CA ILE A 106 -5.45 18.21 17.18
C ILE A 106 -4.50 17.44 18.09
N ALA A 107 -4.95 16.35 18.69
CA ALA A 107 -4.08 15.41 19.39
C ALA A 107 -4.11 14.06 18.68
N SER A 108 -2.96 13.54 18.29
CA SER A 108 -2.82 12.26 17.59
C SER A 108 -1.84 11.34 18.30
N TYR A 109 -2.17 10.05 18.32
CA TYR A 109 -1.37 8.98 18.91
C TYR A 109 -1.35 7.76 17.98
N ASN A 110 -0.18 7.16 17.81
CA ASN A 110 -0.01 5.91 17.08
C ASN A 110 0.38 4.80 18.06
N ASN A 111 -0.27 3.64 17.96
CA ASN A 111 -0.01 2.49 18.85
C ASN A 111 1.16 1.60 18.39
N PHE A 112 1.99 2.07 17.46
CA PHE A 112 3.11 1.31 16.90
C PHE A 112 4.42 2.12 16.90
N PRO A 113 5.59 1.46 16.92
CA PRO A 113 6.86 2.15 17.09
C PRO A 113 7.12 3.08 15.90
N THR A 114 7.18 4.38 16.15
CA THR A 114 7.37 5.41 15.11
C THR A 114 8.63 5.18 14.26
N ALA A 115 9.63 4.50 14.83
CA ALA A 115 10.92 4.21 14.19
C ALA A 115 10.98 2.85 13.47
N ALA A 116 10.02 1.93 13.64
CA ALA A 116 10.08 0.58 13.08
C ALA A 116 9.80 0.49 11.56
N GLY A 117 9.86 1.60 10.81
CA GLY A 117 9.63 1.60 9.37
C GLY A 117 8.19 1.28 8.92
N LEU A 118 7.26 1.06 9.86
CA LEU A 118 5.83 0.96 9.59
C LEU A 118 5.30 2.33 9.21
N ALA A 119 4.44 2.41 8.18
CA ALA A 119 3.95 3.63 7.55
C ALA A 119 3.11 4.55 8.47
N SER A 120 3.74 5.09 9.52
CA SER A 120 3.12 5.89 10.58
C SER A 120 2.48 7.18 10.08
N SER A 121 3.04 7.75 9.02
CA SER A 121 2.47 8.92 8.37
C SER A 121 1.15 8.61 7.64
N ALA A 122 0.99 7.40 7.08
CA ALA A 122 -0.19 7.04 6.30
C ALA A 122 -1.44 7.00 7.18
N ALA A 123 -1.41 6.17 8.24
CA ALA A 123 -2.51 6.08 9.20
C ALA A 123 -2.79 7.43 9.88
N GLY A 124 -1.73 8.15 10.29
CA GLY A 124 -1.87 9.44 10.98
C GLY A 124 -2.57 10.50 10.13
N LEU A 125 -2.16 10.68 8.87
CA LEU A 125 -2.76 11.68 7.97
C LEU A 125 -4.17 11.28 7.49
N ALA A 126 -4.40 9.98 7.27
CA ALA A 126 -5.74 9.48 6.97
C ALA A 126 -6.70 9.78 8.15
N CYS A 127 -6.28 9.47 9.38
CA CYS A 127 -7.04 9.76 10.59
C CYS A 127 -7.27 11.26 10.79
N PHE A 128 -6.24 12.08 10.56
CA PHE A 128 -6.32 13.53 10.61
C PHE A 128 -7.40 14.09 9.68
N VAL A 129 -7.35 13.72 8.39
CA VAL A 129 -8.29 14.21 7.38
C VAL A 129 -9.70 13.70 7.65
N PHE A 130 -9.86 12.40 7.92
CA PHE A 130 -11.17 11.80 8.19
C PHE A 130 -11.84 12.44 9.40
N THR A 131 -11.10 12.61 10.50
CA THR A 131 -11.67 13.17 11.74
C THR A 131 -12.00 14.65 11.60
N LEU A 132 -11.18 15.44 10.88
CA LEU A 132 -11.53 16.82 10.55
C LEU A 132 -12.76 16.90 9.64
N GLY A 133 -12.85 16.03 8.63
CA GLY A 133 -14.03 15.95 7.75
C GLY A 133 -15.31 15.67 8.53
N LYS A 134 -15.26 14.77 9.51
CA LYS A 134 -16.38 14.51 10.44
C LYS A 134 -16.68 15.72 11.32
N LEU A 135 -15.67 16.36 11.92
CA LEU A 135 -15.85 17.54 12.76
C LEU A 135 -16.50 18.70 11.98
N MET A 136 -16.12 18.88 10.73
CA MET A 136 -16.54 19.99 9.85
C MET A 136 -17.75 19.65 8.96
N ASN A 137 -18.37 18.49 9.18
CA ASN A 137 -19.52 18.00 8.41
C ASN A 137 -19.32 18.05 6.88
N VAL A 138 -18.11 17.71 6.43
CA VAL A 138 -17.78 17.63 5.00
C VAL A 138 -18.66 16.57 4.34
N LYS A 139 -19.25 16.91 3.19
CA LYS A 139 -20.19 16.07 2.42
C LYS A 139 -19.52 15.44 1.20
N GLU A 140 -18.30 14.99 1.40
CA GLU A 140 -17.51 14.32 0.38
C GLU A 140 -17.50 12.82 0.61
N ASP A 141 -17.36 12.07 -0.47
CA ASP A 141 -17.17 10.64 -0.39
C ASP A 141 -15.74 10.27 0.05
N CYS A 142 -15.49 8.98 0.25
CA CYS A 142 -14.17 8.51 0.67
C CYS A 142 -13.09 8.74 -0.41
N GLY A 143 -13.45 8.77 -1.69
CA GLY A 143 -12.53 9.03 -2.80
C GLY A 143 -12.06 10.49 -2.77
N GLU A 144 -12.97 11.43 -2.62
CA GLU A 144 -12.68 12.85 -2.47
C GLU A 144 -11.85 13.14 -1.21
N LEU A 145 -12.20 12.56 -0.06
CA LEU A 145 -11.39 12.68 1.17
C LEU A 145 -9.98 12.09 1.00
N SER A 146 -9.85 11.02 0.22
CA SER A 146 -8.54 10.43 -0.07
C SER A 146 -7.61 11.39 -0.82
N SER A 147 -8.16 12.28 -1.67
CA SER A 147 -7.39 13.30 -2.38
C SER A 147 -6.75 14.32 -1.44
N ILE A 148 -7.43 14.64 -0.33
CA ILE A 148 -6.93 15.53 0.72
C ILE A 148 -5.84 14.82 1.53
N ALA A 149 -6.08 13.57 1.91
CA ALA A 149 -5.10 12.75 2.63
C ALA A 149 -3.81 12.55 1.83
N ARG A 150 -3.93 12.37 0.50
CA ARG A 150 -2.80 12.27 -0.44
C ARG A 150 -1.85 13.46 -0.34
N GLN A 151 -2.36 14.68 -0.30
CA GLN A 151 -1.56 15.91 -0.18
C GLN A 151 -0.82 16.03 1.16
N GLY A 152 -1.25 15.27 2.17
CA GLY A 152 -0.55 15.16 3.44
C GLY A 152 0.55 14.10 3.40
N SER A 153 0.22 12.93 2.89
CA SER A 153 1.14 11.83 2.65
C SER A 153 0.53 10.91 1.60
N GLY A 154 1.24 10.65 0.50
CA GLY A 154 0.68 9.92 -0.65
C GLY A 154 0.00 8.62 -0.27
N SER A 155 0.64 7.77 0.53
CA SER A 155 0.08 6.48 0.99
C SER A 155 -1.09 6.59 1.98
N ALA A 156 -1.36 7.78 2.55
CA ALA A 156 -2.48 7.99 3.46
C ALA A 156 -3.83 7.87 2.75
N CYS A 157 -3.91 8.18 1.45
CA CYS A 157 -5.16 8.06 0.69
C CYS A 157 -5.74 6.64 0.75
N ARG A 158 -4.87 5.61 0.76
CA ARG A 158 -5.30 4.20 0.81
C ARG A 158 -5.82 3.77 2.19
N SER A 159 -5.43 4.47 3.26
CA SER A 159 -5.92 4.21 4.63
C SER A 159 -7.32 4.80 4.92
N ILE A 160 -7.96 5.41 3.92
CA ILE A 160 -9.37 5.84 4.03
C ILE A 160 -10.33 4.63 3.92
N TYR A 161 -9.91 3.54 3.29
CA TYR A 161 -10.72 2.34 3.04
C TYR A 161 -10.17 1.10 3.77
N GLY A 162 -11.06 0.14 4.05
CA GLY A 162 -10.71 -1.23 4.49
C GLY A 162 -10.37 -2.16 3.32
N GLY A 163 -9.89 -3.36 3.64
CA GLY A 163 -9.60 -4.41 2.66
C GLY A 163 -8.44 -4.11 1.71
N PHE A 164 -8.63 -4.37 0.41
CA PHE A 164 -7.68 -4.07 -0.64
C PHE A 164 -8.01 -2.74 -1.30
N VAL A 165 -7.00 -1.87 -1.39
CA VAL A 165 -7.20 -0.48 -1.81
C VAL A 165 -6.19 -0.11 -2.88
N LYS A 166 -6.67 0.41 -4.00
CA LYS A 166 -5.87 0.97 -5.09
C LYS A 166 -5.79 2.48 -4.93
N TRP A 167 -4.60 3.05 -5.03
CA TRP A 167 -4.41 4.47 -5.31
C TRP A 167 -4.18 4.63 -6.80
N CYS A 168 -5.15 5.27 -7.47
CA CYS A 168 -5.07 5.65 -8.86
C CYS A 168 -4.11 6.83 -9.02
N MET A 169 -3.15 6.71 -9.94
CA MET A 169 -2.19 7.76 -10.23
C MET A 169 -2.88 9.00 -10.80
N GLY A 170 -4.01 8.83 -11.50
CA GLY A 170 -4.69 9.90 -12.20
C GLY A 170 -3.90 10.39 -13.42
N LYS A 171 -4.61 11.06 -14.33
CA LYS A 171 -4.11 11.63 -15.58
C LYS A 171 -4.22 13.16 -15.57
N ASN A 172 -5.08 13.72 -14.72
CA ASN A 172 -5.27 15.16 -14.65
C ASN A 172 -4.12 15.84 -13.89
N ASN A 173 -3.65 16.96 -14.42
CA ASN A 173 -2.55 17.74 -13.84
C ASN A 173 -2.94 18.43 -12.53
N ASP A 174 -4.23 18.68 -12.30
CA ASP A 174 -4.74 19.21 -11.03
C ASP A 174 -4.86 18.13 -9.94
N GLY A 175 -4.66 16.85 -10.31
CA GLY A 175 -4.73 15.71 -9.40
C GLY A 175 -6.15 15.35 -8.97
N SER A 176 -7.19 15.87 -9.61
CA SER A 176 -8.60 15.60 -9.27
C SER A 176 -8.97 14.12 -9.37
N ASP A 177 -8.33 13.37 -10.27
CA ASP A 177 -8.56 11.95 -10.49
C ASP A 177 -7.50 11.03 -9.84
N SER A 178 -6.56 11.59 -9.07
CA SER A 178 -5.61 10.81 -8.28
C SER A 178 -6.16 10.56 -6.88
N ILE A 179 -7.01 9.53 -6.79
CA ILE A 179 -7.76 9.14 -5.59
C ILE A 179 -7.57 7.67 -5.25
N ALA A 180 -7.93 7.28 -4.03
CA ALA A 180 -8.02 5.89 -3.62
C ALA A 180 -9.41 5.31 -3.92
N VAL A 181 -9.43 4.05 -4.32
CA VAL A 181 -10.64 3.25 -4.55
C VAL A 181 -10.49 1.90 -3.86
N GLN A 182 -11.57 1.42 -3.26
CA GLN A 182 -11.62 0.07 -2.69
C GLN A 182 -11.75 -0.94 -3.82
N LEU A 183 -10.85 -1.91 -3.88
CA LEU A 183 -10.91 -3.05 -4.80
C LEU A 183 -11.77 -4.18 -4.22
N ALA A 184 -11.59 -4.44 -2.93
CA ALA A 184 -12.33 -5.43 -2.17
C ALA A 184 -12.36 -5.00 -0.69
N ASP A 185 -13.46 -5.27 0.00
CA ASP A 185 -13.56 -4.99 1.43
C ASP A 185 -12.78 -6.00 2.27
N GLU A 186 -12.70 -5.74 3.58
CA GLU A 186 -12.03 -6.59 4.55
C GLU A 186 -12.61 -8.01 4.64
N THR A 187 -13.87 -8.21 4.24
CA THR A 187 -14.54 -9.52 4.30
C THR A 187 -14.24 -10.41 3.11
N HIS A 188 -13.67 -9.85 2.05
CA HIS A 188 -13.37 -10.56 0.81
C HIS A 188 -12.38 -11.72 0.99
N TRP A 189 -11.41 -11.56 1.91
CA TRP A 189 -10.35 -12.55 2.14
C TRP A 189 -10.03 -12.71 3.62
N ASN A 190 -11.01 -13.21 4.39
CA ASN A 190 -10.91 -13.35 5.85
C ASN A 190 -9.78 -14.28 6.32
N ASP A 191 -9.38 -15.24 5.48
CA ASP A 191 -8.30 -16.20 5.80
C ASP A 191 -6.89 -15.61 5.59
N LEU A 192 -6.78 -14.34 5.16
CA LEU A 192 -5.50 -13.68 4.98
C LEU A 192 -4.88 -13.32 6.33
N VAL A 193 -3.73 -13.91 6.62
CA VAL A 193 -2.93 -13.59 7.81
C VAL A 193 -1.71 -12.77 7.41
N ILE A 194 -1.44 -11.71 8.15
CA ILE A 194 -0.31 -10.81 7.91
C ILE A 194 0.66 -10.93 9.08
N ILE A 195 1.91 -11.28 8.77
CA ILE A 195 3.02 -11.31 9.74
C ILE A 195 3.96 -10.16 9.41
N ILE A 196 4.27 -9.34 10.41
CA ILE A 196 5.25 -8.25 10.29
C ILE A 196 6.48 -8.62 11.11
N ALA A 197 7.56 -8.96 10.43
CA ALA A 197 8.86 -9.19 11.03
C ALA A 197 9.60 -7.85 11.17
N VAL A 198 9.65 -7.31 12.40
CA VAL A 198 10.41 -6.10 12.70
C VAL A 198 11.89 -6.47 12.82
N VAL A 199 12.65 -6.17 11.77
CA VAL A 199 14.09 -6.45 11.66
C VAL A 199 14.89 -5.38 12.39
N SER A 200 14.43 -4.12 12.34
CA SER A 200 15.09 -3.01 13.01
C SER A 200 14.08 -1.99 13.49
N SER A 201 14.30 -1.47 14.70
CA SER A 201 13.53 -0.35 15.27
C SER A 201 14.28 0.97 15.22
N LYS A 202 15.44 1.03 14.55
CA LYS A 202 16.19 2.28 14.37
C LYS A 202 15.49 3.17 13.35
N GLN A 203 15.61 4.48 13.57
CA GLN A 203 15.13 5.45 12.60
C GLN A 203 15.93 5.32 11.31
N LYS A 204 15.24 5.23 10.18
CA LYS A 204 15.84 5.19 8.85
C LYS A 204 16.70 6.43 8.60
N GLU A 205 17.88 6.25 8.04
CA GLU A 205 18.75 7.37 7.68
C GLU A 205 18.14 8.21 6.55
N THR A 206 17.68 7.54 5.49
CA THR A 206 17.05 8.19 4.34
C THR A 206 15.53 8.19 4.48
N SER A 207 14.92 9.38 4.45
CA SER A 207 13.46 9.51 4.44
C SER A 207 12.87 8.99 3.13
N SER A 208 11.67 8.40 3.16
CA SER A 208 11.03 7.96 1.90
C SER A 208 10.81 9.10 0.92
N THR A 209 10.58 10.34 1.38
CA THR A 209 10.39 11.50 0.50
C THR A 209 11.65 11.85 -0.26
N SER A 210 12.81 11.92 0.42
CA SER A 210 14.10 12.18 -0.22
C SER A 210 14.51 11.01 -1.11
N GLY A 211 14.50 9.79 -0.58
CA GLY A 211 14.93 8.60 -1.34
C GLY A 211 14.11 8.37 -2.61
N MET A 212 12.79 8.61 -2.59
CA MET A 212 11.99 8.47 -3.80
C MET A 212 12.21 9.60 -4.81
N ARG A 213 12.59 10.80 -4.36
CA ARG A 213 12.97 11.91 -5.25
C ARG A 213 14.28 11.57 -5.93
N ASP A 214 15.29 11.19 -5.15
CA ASP A 214 16.61 10.82 -5.65
C ASP A 214 16.50 9.67 -6.65
N SER A 215 15.63 8.69 -6.38
CA SER A 215 15.33 7.60 -7.32
C SER A 215 14.73 8.09 -8.64
N VAL A 216 13.83 9.08 -8.61
CA VAL A 216 13.25 9.68 -9.84
C VAL A 216 14.31 10.44 -10.64
N GLU A 217 15.21 11.13 -9.95
CA GLU A 217 16.25 11.94 -10.59
C GLU A 217 17.40 11.09 -11.16
N THR A 218 17.73 9.97 -10.52
CA THR A 218 18.97 9.24 -10.79
C THR A 218 18.80 7.82 -11.32
N SER A 219 17.66 7.16 -11.11
CA SER A 219 17.47 5.76 -11.49
C SER A 219 16.80 5.62 -12.86
N PRO A 220 17.53 5.20 -13.92
CA PRO A 220 16.92 4.96 -15.23
C PRO A 220 15.91 3.80 -15.20
N LEU A 221 16.09 2.85 -14.27
CA LEU A 221 15.19 1.70 -14.12
C LEU A 221 13.84 2.08 -13.52
N LEU A 222 13.74 3.18 -12.78
CA LEU A 222 12.48 3.61 -12.20
C LEU A 222 11.46 4.02 -13.26
N GLN A 223 11.91 4.68 -14.33
CA GLN A 223 11.05 5.06 -15.46
C GLN A 223 10.48 3.82 -16.14
N TYR A 224 11.31 2.81 -16.40
CA TYR A 224 10.87 1.54 -16.98
C TYR A 224 9.89 0.81 -16.06
N ARG A 225 10.18 0.78 -14.75
CA ARG A 225 9.27 0.19 -13.74
C ARG A 225 7.90 0.86 -13.76
N ALA A 226 7.86 2.20 -13.81
CA ALA A 226 6.61 2.96 -13.79
C ALA A 226 5.79 2.74 -15.06
N GLN A 227 6.43 2.72 -16.23
CA GLN A 227 5.79 2.41 -17.51
C GLN A 227 5.17 1.00 -17.51
N TRP A 228 5.95 0.00 -17.12
CA TRP A 228 5.48 -1.39 -17.07
C TRP A 228 4.32 -1.57 -16.09
N ALA A 229 4.37 -0.91 -14.93
CA ALA A 229 3.28 -0.94 -13.96
C ALA A 229 1.98 -0.32 -14.50
N ALA A 230 2.06 0.67 -15.40
CA ALA A 230 0.89 1.26 -16.06
C ALA A 230 0.31 0.35 -17.16
N GLU A 231 1.15 -0.45 -17.82
CA GLU A 231 0.72 -1.40 -18.86
C GLU A 231 0.11 -2.69 -18.26
N ALA A 232 0.46 -3.02 -17.02
CA ALA A 232 -0.03 -4.19 -16.30
C ALA A 232 -1.51 -4.10 -15.81
N GLU A 233 -2.29 -3.12 -16.30
CA GLU A 233 -3.73 -2.97 -15.99
C GLU A 233 -4.56 -4.22 -16.32
N THR A 234 -4.04 -5.07 -17.20
CA THR A 234 -4.55 -6.43 -17.40
C THR A 234 -3.57 -7.42 -16.81
N CYS A 235 -4.06 -8.28 -15.91
CA CYS A 235 -3.36 -9.52 -15.58
C CYS A 235 -3.42 -10.42 -16.83
N ASN A 236 -2.59 -10.13 -17.82
CA ASN A 236 -2.31 -11.00 -18.96
C ASN A 236 -1.37 -12.12 -18.55
N TYR A 237 -1.40 -12.53 -17.28
CA TYR A 237 -0.97 -13.88 -16.95
C TYR A 237 -2.04 -14.78 -17.52
N PRO A 238 -1.80 -15.52 -18.61
CA PRO A 238 -2.77 -16.50 -19.05
C PRO A 238 -2.89 -17.50 -17.90
N ILE A 239 -3.98 -17.39 -17.13
CA ILE A 239 -4.39 -18.43 -16.21
C ILE A 239 -4.94 -19.52 -17.13
N TYR A 240 -4.03 -20.31 -17.72
CA TYR A 240 -4.39 -21.46 -18.51
C TYR A 240 -5.09 -22.46 -17.57
N LYS A 241 -6.43 -22.45 -17.61
CA LYS A 241 -7.26 -23.49 -16.99
C LYS A 241 -7.03 -24.77 -17.79
N CYS A 242 -6.33 -25.73 -17.21
CA CYS A 242 -6.23 -27.06 -17.79
C CYS A 242 -7.44 -27.88 -17.30
N GLU A 243 -8.38 -28.16 -18.19
CA GLU A 243 -9.47 -29.11 -17.95
C GLU A 243 -9.05 -30.47 -18.53
N GLY A 244 -8.47 -31.34 -17.70
CA GLY A 244 -8.04 -32.68 -18.16
C GLY A 244 -7.59 -33.62 -17.04
N VAL A 245 -7.79 -34.93 -17.24
CA VAL A 245 -7.39 -36.01 -16.32
C VAL A 245 -6.01 -36.54 -16.73
N CYS A 246 -5.03 -36.44 -15.84
CA CYS A 246 -3.64 -36.84 -16.11
C CYS A 246 -3.51 -38.39 -16.18
N TYR A 247 -2.97 -38.93 -17.29
CA TYR A 247 -2.70 -40.36 -17.43
C TYR A 247 -1.19 -40.69 -17.41
N LYS A 248 -0.86 -41.69 -16.58
CA LYS A 248 0.39 -42.47 -16.44
C LYS A 248 1.67 -41.79 -15.93
N ARG A 249 2.14 -42.34 -14.78
CA ARG A 249 3.45 -42.15 -14.14
C ARG A 249 4.59 -42.39 -15.15
N GLY A 250 5.40 -41.36 -15.40
CA GLY A 250 6.67 -41.52 -16.12
C GLY A 250 7.16 -40.24 -16.81
N LYS A 251 6.28 -39.48 -17.47
CA LYS A 251 6.66 -38.27 -18.23
C LYS A 251 6.66 -36.97 -17.41
N CYS A 252 6.11 -36.98 -16.20
CA CYS A 252 6.02 -35.80 -15.31
C CYS A 252 7.39 -35.31 -14.80
N ASN A 253 8.41 -36.18 -14.77
CA ASN A 253 9.74 -35.87 -14.21
C ASN A 253 10.52 -34.79 -14.95
N ALA A 254 10.37 -34.70 -16.27
CA ALA A 254 11.09 -33.72 -17.07
C ALA A 254 10.56 -32.31 -16.84
N CYS A 255 9.23 -32.14 -16.80
CA CYS A 255 8.62 -30.85 -16.57
C CYS A 255 8.77 -30.35 -15.12
N CYS A 256 8.62 -31.25 -14.12
CA CYS A 256 8.85 -30.88 -12.73
C CYS A 256 10.29 -30.39 -12.45
N LYS A 257 11.29 -30.94 -13.17
CA LYS A 257 12.67 -30.45 -13.08
C LYS A 257 12.85 -29.06 -13.71
N GLN A 258 12.21 -28.79 -14.84
CA GLN A 258 12.27 -27.50 -15.53
C GLN A 258 11.66 -26.36 -14.69
N LEU A 259 10.69 -26.68 -13.84
CA LEU A 259 10.03 -25.75 -12.90
C LEU A 259 10.68 -25.72 -11.51
N GLY A 260 11.82 -26.39 -11.30
CA GLY A 260 12.60 -26.30 -10.06
C GLY A 260 12.20 -27.25 -8.92
N PHE A 261 11.32 -28.23 -9.14
CA PHE A 261 10.95 -29.22 -8.12
C PHE A 261 11.99 -30.35 -8.05
N LEU A 262 12.72 -30.44 -6.93
CA LEU A 262 13.75 -31.47 -6.69
C LEU A 262 13.12 -32.86 -6.44
N GLY A 263 13.58 -33.87 -7.17
CA GLY A 263 13.31 -35.29 -6.87
C GLY A 263 12.20 -35.98 -7.68
N GLY A 264 11.52 -35.30 -8.60
CA GLY A 264 10.59 -35.97 -9.53
C GLY A 264 9.34 -36.58 -8.87
N LYS A 265 9.03 -36.20 -7.64
CA LYS A 265 7.76 -36.57 -6.99
C LYS A 265 6.85 -35.34 -6.99
N CYS A 266 5.92 -35.34 -7.92
CA CYS A 266 4.84 -34.38 -7.97
C CYS A 266 3.85 -34.72 -6.83
N ASN A 267 3.86 -33.95 -5.75
CA ASN A 267 2.84 -34.05 -4.70
C ASN A 267 1.75 -33.01 -5.00
N LEU A 268 1.03 -33.23 -6.10
CA LEU A 268 -0.07 -32.37 -6.53
C LEU A 268 -1.27 -32.61 -5.61
N LEU A 269 -1.41 -31.77 -4.58
CA LEU A 269 -2.72 -31.51 -3.97
C LEU A 269 -3.59 -30.75 -4.97
N ARG A 270 -4.91 -30.95 -4.93
CA ARG A 270 -5.87 -30.22 -5.76
C ARG A 270 -5.58 -28.72 -5.67
N GLY A 271 -5.16 -28.12 -6.78
CA GLY A 271 -4.95 -26.67 -6.90
C GLY A 271 -3.54 -26.20 -7.27
N MET A 272 -2.53 -27.08 -7.31
CA MET A 272 -1.21 -26.69 -7.83
C MET A 272 -1.06 -27.09 -9.31
N LEU A 273 -0.60 -26.16 -10.15
CA LEU A 273 -0.49 -26.33 -11.61
C LEU A 273 0.81 -27.05 -12.01
N CYS A 274 0.73 -27.91 -13.04
CA CYS A 274 1.88 -28.47 -13.75
C CYS A 274 1.57 -28.45 -15.25
N LEU A 275 2.45 -27.88 -16.09
CA LEU A 275 2.31 -27.91 -17.54
C LEU A 275 2.84 -29.25 -18.08
N CYS A 276 2.13 -29.92 -18.97
CA CYS A 276 2.74 -30.83 -19.94
C CYS A 276 2.08 -30.50 -21.29
N CYS A 277 2.83 -29.93 -22.22
CA CYS A 277 2.40 -29.83 -23.61
C CYS A 277 2.88 -31.08 -24.34
N HIS A 278 1.95 -31.84 -24.93
CA HIS A 278 2.08 -32.47 -26.24
C HIS A 278 0.73 -33.06 -26.63
N GLU A 279 0.14 -32.56 -27.71
CA GLU A 279 -0.66 -33.39 -28.61
C GLU A 279 0.31 -33.93 -29.67
N ASP A 280 0.21 -35.24 -29.94
CA ASP A 280 1.01 -35.94 -30.93
C ASP A 280 0.58 -35.48 -32.34
N ASP A 281 1.10 -34.36 -32.89
CA ASP A 281 1.40 -34.19 -34.34
C ASP A 281 1.98 -32.84 -34.83
N ASP A 282 2.26 -31.83 -33.99
CA ASP A 282 2.86 -30.59 -34.52
C ASP A 282 4.41 -30.65 -34.59
N GLN A 283 4.94 -30.57 -35.81
CA GLN A 283 6.38 -30.38 -36.09
C GLN A 283 6.91 -29.11 -35.42
N PRO A 284 8.14 -29.10 -34.88
CA PRO A 284 8.73 -27.91 -34.30
C PRO A 284 8.88 -26.80 -35.36
N PRO A 285 8.65 -25.52 -35.02
CA PRO A 285 8.89 -24.42 -35.95
C PRO A 285 10.38 -24.36 -36.33
N PRO A 286 10.72 -23.99 -37.57
CA PRO A 286 12.08 -24.06 -38.07
C PRO A 286 13.01 -23.11 -37.31
N SER A 287 14.21 -23.59 -37.05
CA SER A 287 15.28 -22.89 -36.34
C SER A 287 15.70 -21.60 -37.05
N SER A 288 15.59 -20.46 -36.37
CA SER A 288 16.35 -19.25 -36.71
C SER A 288 17.18 -18.79 -35.52
N THR A 289 18.48 -19.09 -35.61
CA THR A 289 19.62 -18.24 -35.22
C THR A 289 19.40 -17.16 -34.17
N HIS A 290 20.02 -17.29 -32.98
CA HIS A 290 21.17 -16.46 -32.58
C HIS A 290 21.67 -16.78 -31.15
N LEU A 291 23.00 -16.93 -31.08
CA LEU A 291 23.92 -16.65 -29.96
C LEU A 291 23.75 -17.39 -28.63
N ALA A 292 24.63 -18.38 -28.46
CA ALA A 292 25.01 -18.94 -27.18
C ALA A 292 25.69 -17.89 -26.29
N VAL A 293 25.24 -17.78 -25.04
CA VAL A 293 26.05 -17.26 -23.93
C VAL A 293 26.04 -18.29 -22.83
N HIS A 294 27.24 -18.74 -22.46
CA HIS A 294 27.52 -19.66 -21.37
C HIS A 294 26.96 -19.14 -20.03
N HIS A 295 26.16 -19.97 -19.33
CA HIS A 295 25.91 -19.81 -17.91
C HIS A 295 26.74 -20.82 -17.10
N SER A 296 27.74 -20.32 -16.39
CA SER A 296 28.35 -21.00 -15.25
C SER A 296 27.57 -20.67 -13.98
N GLY A 297 27.02 -21.69 -13.32
CA GLY A 297 26.73 -21.71 -11.87
C GLY A 297 25.69 -20.73 -11.34
N GLN A 298 24.42 -21.12 -11.31
CA GLN A 298 23.42 -20.51 -10.42
C GLN A 298 22.99 -21.50 -9.33
N LYS A 299 23.22 -21.10 -8.07
CA LYS A 299 22.45 -21.60 -6.93
C LYS A 299 21.05 -20.99 -7.04
N HIS A 300 20.01 -21.81 -7.16
CA HIS A 300 18.63 -21.33 -7.30
C HIS A 300 17.94 -21.28 -5.93
N PHE A 301 17.47 -20.09 -5.56
CA PHE A 301 16.54 -19.84 -4.46
C PHE A 301 15.11 -19.72 -5.03
N THR A 302 14.16 -20.47 -4.51
CA THR A 302 12.71 -20.27 -4.73
C THR A 302 12.16 -19.33 -3.66
N SER A 303 12.36 -18.04 -3.85
CA SER A 303 11.74 -16.96 -3.07
C SER A 303 11.82 -15.68 -3.89
N GLY A 304 10.68 -15.13 -4.31
CA GLY A 304 10.63 -13.80 -4.89
C GLY A 304 10.72 -12.77 -3.76
N ILE A 305 11.93 -12.33 -3.44
CA ILE A 305 12.14 -11.20 -2.53
C ILE A 305 12.21 -9.94 -3.40
N PHE A 306 11.18 -9.09 -3.34
CA PHE A 306 11.28 -7.73 -3.89
C PHE A 306 11.85 -6.83 -2.80
N VAL A 307 13.17 -6.66 -2.77
CA VAL A 307 13.87 -5.68 -1.92
C VAL A 307 13.96 -4.37 -2.69
N HIS A 308 13.40 -3.29 -2.14
CA HIS A 308 13.82 -1.93 -2.46
C HIS A 308 13.56 -1.03 -1.25
N ASP A 309 14.42 -0.03 -1.07
CA ASP A 309 14.50 0.90 0.07
C ASP A 309 13.14 1.27 0.67
N GLY A 310 12.73 0.52 1.70
CA GLY A 310 11.36 0.61 2.20
C GLY A 310 10.81 -0.66 2.83
N GLY A 311 11.37 -1.82 2.49
CA GLY A 311 11.05 -3.12 3.07
C GLY A 311 10.73 -4.17 2.01
N ALA A 312 11.12 -5.41 2.28
CA ALA A 312 10.84 -6.56 1.41
C ALA A 312 9.44 -7.14 1.67
N VAL A 313 8.76 -7.55 0.61
CA VAL A 313 7.54 -8.37 0.70
C VAL A 313 7.87 -9.76 0.20
N THR A 314 7.60 -10.77 1.01
CA THR A 314 7.69 -12.17 0.59
C THR A 314 6.39 -12.85 0.94
N ALA A 315 5.67 -13.33 -0.06
CA ALA A 315 4.50 -14.17 0.15
C ALA A 315 4.97 -15.60 0.41
N HIS A 316 4.52 -16.21 1.51
CA HIS A 316 4.84 -17.59 1.84
C HIS A 316 3.53 -18.38 1.99
N HIS A 317 3.36 -19.42 1.19
CA HIS A 317 2.45 -20.50 1.54
C HIS A 317 3.15 -21.41 2.55
N ILE A 318 2.79 -21.30 3.81
CA ILE A 318 3.08 -22.33 4.81
C ILE A 318 2.05 -23.45 4.57
N ASN A 319 2.50 -24.69 4.55
CA ASN A 319 1.65 -25.84 4.25
C ASN A 319 2.00 -26.99 5.22
N ALA A 320 1.18 -27.19 6.24
CA ALA A 320 1.31 -28.27 7.23
C ALA A 320 0.06 -29.17 7.28
N GLY A 321 -0.27 -29.82 6.15
CA GLY A 321 -1.20 -30.96 6.13
C GLY A 321 -2.67 -30.61 5.87
N GLU A 322 -3.56 -31.60 5.96
CA GLU A 322 -4.91 -31.73 5.36
C GLU A 322 -5.99 -30.64 5.66
N GLN A 323 -5.63 -29.49 6.22
CA GLN A 323 -6.54 -28.35 6.39
C GLN A 323 -6.24 -27.25 5.36
N GLN A 324 -7.29 -26.55 4.91
CA GLN A 324 -7.14 -25.35 4.08
C GLN A 324 -6.48 -24.27 4.97
N GLU A 325 -5.16 -24.17 4.90
CA GLU A 325 -4.40 -23.24 5.73
C GLU A 325 -4.58 -21.79 5.25
N PRO A 326 -4.58 -20.82 6.17
CA PRO A 326 -4.68 -19.41 5.84
C PRO A 326 -3.53 -18.97 4.92
N VAL A 327 -3.81 -18.02 4.03
CA VAL A 327 -2.76 -17.42 3.20
C VAL A 327 -1.96 -16.46 4.07
N VAL A 328 -0.65 -16.65 4.15
CA VAL A 328 0.23 -15.83 5.00
C VAL A 328 1.08 -14.88 4.16
N LEU A 329 0.95 -13.58 4.39
CA LEU A 329 1.86 -12.57 3.86
C LEU A 329 2.86 -12.15 4.93
N VAL A 330 4.15 -12.34 4.66
CA VAL A 330 5.22 -11.89 5.55
C VAL A 330 5.81 -10.60 5.00
N PHE A 331 5.71 -9.56 5.80
CA PHE A 331 6.32 -8.27 5.54
C PHE A 331 7.46 -8.06 6.51
N TYR A 332 8.50 -7.41 6.02
CA TYR A 332 9.60 -7.07 6.87
C TYR A 332 9.75 -5.56 7.02
N ALA A 333 9.95 -5.13 8.27
CA ALA A 333 9.99 -3.73 8.64
C ALA A 333 11.36 -3.40 9.26
N GLY A 334 12.07 -2.43 8.68
CA GLY A 334 13.41 -2.02 9.12
C GLY A 334 14.08 -1.09 8.10
N ASP A 335 15.28 -0.62 8.41
CA ASP A 335 16.14 0.08 7.45
C ASP A 335 16.71 -0.91 6.43
N ALA A 336 16.76 -0.51 5.16
CA ALA A 336 17.17 -1.35 4.02
C ALA A 336 18.67 -1.69 4.04
N GLU A 337 19.51 -0.83 4.60
CA GLU A 337 20.96 -1.09 4.69
C GLU A 337 21.29 -2.28 5.59
N GLU A 338 20.47 -2.57 6.61
CA GLU A 338 20.63 -3.75 7.47
C GLU A 338 20.19 -5.06 6.77
N TRP A 339 19.59 -5.00 5.58
CA TRP A 339 19.22 -6.19 4.78
C TRP A 339 20.36 -6.76 3.95
N MET A 340 21.34 -5.91 3.60
CA MET A 340 22.43 -6.25 2.70
C MET A 340 23.68 -6.76 3.43
N ASN A 341 23.69 -6.72 4.76
CA ASN A 341 24.76 -7.21 5.64
C ASN A 341 24.35 -8.51 6.34
#